data_AF-A0A966TJK7-F1
#
_entry.id   AF-A0A966TJK7-F1
#
_cell.length_a   1.000
_cell.length_b   1.000
_cell.length_c   1.000
_cell.angle_alpha   90.00
_cell.angle_beta   90.00
_cell.angle_gamma   90.00
#
_symmetry.space_group_name_H-M   'P 1'
#
loop_
_entity.id
_entity.type
_entity.pdbx_description
1 polymer ?
#
loop_
_entity_poly.entity_id
_entity_poly.type
_entity_poly.pdbx_seq_one_letter_code
_entity_poly.pdbx_strand_id
1 'polypeptide(L)'
;MKKIFSLITLLISLSLIGIILLQVSWIRNMVLVRQEQVKYQVVEVVKQVTDELMGYKGGFQPANPRRSWLDGLGWEPFSPQSVASRYSVEDIDRKFRLAFRKSDLPEITYEFGLASFDRMGYNVFEKVSPGFLVANE
;
A
#
# COMPACT_ATOMS: atom_id res chain seq x y z
N MET A 1 49.12 -37.66 -22.32
CA MET A 1 48.83 -36.68 -21.25
C MET A 1 48.13 -35.41 -21.75
N LYS A 2 48.63 -34.71 -22.79
CA LYS A 2 48.00 -33.46 -23.32
C LYS A 2 46.51 -33.59 -23.71
N LYS A 3 46.09 -34.72 -24.29
CA LYS A 3 44.69 -34.97 -24.70
C LYS A 3 43.72 -35.05 -23.51
N ILE A 4 44.16 -35.66 -22.41
CA ILE A 4 43.35 -35.82 -21.20
C ILE A 4 43.21 -34.46 -20.49
N PHE A 5 44.29 -33.68 -20.44
CA PHE A 5 44.25 -32.32 -19.90
C PHE A 5 43.28 -31.43 -20.68
N SER A 6 43.37 -31.43 -22.02
CA SER A 6 42.45 -30.68 -22.88
C SER A 6 40.99 -31.11 -22.71
N LEU A 7 40.72 -32.40 -22.50
CA LEU A 7 39.37 -32.92 -22.26
C LEU A 7 38.81 -32.43 -20.92
N ILE A 8 39.62 -32.44 -19.86
CA ILE A 8 39.23 -31.94 -18.54
C ILE A 8 38.89 -30.44 -18.62
N THR A 9 39.74 -29.65 -19.29
CA THR A 9 39.46 -28.21 -19.47
C THR A 9 38.13 -27.98 -20.19
N LEU A 10 37.85 -28.74 -21.24
CA LEU A 10 36.57 -28.66 -21.96
C LEU A 10 35.38 -29.00 -21.06
N LEU A 11 35.49 -30.06 -20.24
CA LEU A 11 34.44 -30.44 -19.30
C LEU A 11 34.21 -29.37 -18.23
N ILE A 12 35.28 -28.79 -17.67
CA ILE A 12 35.17 -27.73 -16.65
C ILE A 12 34.52 -26.48 -17.25
N SER A 13 34.91 -26.08 -18.46
CA SER A 13 34.30 -24.93 -19.15
C SER A 13 32.81 -25.17 -19.41
N LEU A 14 32.42 -26.38 -19.83
CA LEU A 14 31.02 -26.73 -20.04
C LEU A 14 30.23 -26.73 -18.73
N SER A 15 30.81 -27.24 -17.64
CA SER A 15 30.22 -27.19 -16.30
C SER A 15 30.02 -25.76 -15.81
N LEU A 16 31.02 -24.89 -16.01
CA LEU A 16 30.95 -23.48 -15.63
C LEU A 16 29.80 -22.75 -16.34
N ILE A 17 29.64 -22.99 -17.65
CA ILE A 17 28.52 -22.43 -18.43
C ILE A 17 27.18 -22.90 -17.85
N GLY A 18 27.05 -24.19 -17.54
CA GLY A 18 25.84 -24.75 -16.95
C GLY A 18 25.46 -24.08 -15.62
N ILE A 19 26.44 -23.87 -14.74
CA ILE A 19 26.22 -23.21 -13.44
C ILE A 19 25.80 -21.76 -13.63
N ILE A 20 26.42 -21.02 -14.56
CA ILE A 20 26.05 -19.62 -14.85
C ILE A 20 24.59 -19.52 -15.30
N LEU A 21 24.13 -20.42 -16.17
CA LEU A 21 22.74 -20.42 -16.64
C LEU A 21 21.76 -20.66 -15.49
N LEU A 22 22.08 -21.58 -14.57
CA LEU A 22 21.26 -21.82 -13.38
C LEU A 22 21.23 -20.61 -12.45
N GLN A 23 22.37 -19.95 -12.25
CA GLN A 23 22.44 -18.73 -11.44
C GLN A 23 21.54 -17.63 -11.99
N VAL A 24 21.57 -17.40 -13.30
CA VAL A 24 20.70 -16.39 -13.95
C VAL A 24 19.22 -16.74 -13.77
N SER A 25 18.84 -18.00 -13.96
CA SER A 25 17.46 -18.46 -13.79
C SER A 25 16.98 -18.27 -12.34
N TRP A 26 17.81 -18.64 -11.37
CA TRP A 26 17.48 -18.54 -9.96
C TRP A 26 17.33 -17.09 -9.50
N ILE A 27 18.23 -16.20 -9.93
CA ILE A 27 18.14 -14.76 -9.63
C ILE A 27 16.86 -14.16 -10.20
N ARG A 28 16.50 -14.48 -11.46
CA ARG A 28 15.26 -13.99 -12.08
C ARG A 28 14.02 -14.45 -11.31
N ASN A 29 14.00 -15.72 -10.90
CA ASN A 29 12.91 -16.27 -10.11
C ASN A 29 12.81 -15.59 -8.73
N MET A 30 13.94 -15.46 -8.03
CA MET A 30 14.00 -14.78 -6.74
C MET A 30 13.52 -13.32 -6.83
N VAL A 31 13.87 -12.60 -7.90
CA VAL A 31 13.38 -11.24 -8.14
C VAL A 31 11.86 -11.23 -8.32
N LEU A 32 11.31 -12.15 -9.12
CA LEU A 32 9.86 -12.25 -9.34
C LEU A 32 9.12 -12.56 -8.03
N VAL A 33 9.60 -13.53 -7.26
CA VAL A 33 9.04 -13.86 -5.94
C VAL A 33 9.10 -12.66 -5.00
N ARG A 34 10.21 -11.92 -4.99
CA ARG A 34 10.34 -10.72 -4.15
C ARG A 34 9.35 -9.64 -4.57
N GLN A 35 9.12 -9.43 -5.86
CA GLN A 35 8.12 -8.49 -6.37
C GLN A 35 6.70 -8.87 -5.91
N GLU A 36 6.35 -10.14 -6.00
CA GLU A 36 5.05 -10.65 -5.53
C GLU A 36 4.88 -10.49 -4.02
N GLN A 37 5.93 -10.77 -3.24
CA GLN A 37 5.92 -10.56 -1.78
C GLN A 37 5.69 -9.09 -1.43
N VAL A 38 6.39 -8.16 -2.10
CA VAL A 38 6.21 -6.72 -1.86
C VAL A 38 4.78 -6.30 -2.21
N LYS A 39 4.25 -6.74 -3.35
CA LYS A 39 2.86 -6.45 -3.75
C LYS A 39 1.87 -6.96 -2.71
N TYR A 40 2.05 -8.18 -2.23
CA TYR A 40 1.18 -8.78 -1.22
C TYR A 40 1.24 -8.00 0.11
N GLN A 41 2.45 -7.68 0.58
CA GLN A 41 2.64 -6.90 1.81
C GLN A 41 2.01 -5.51 1.71
N VAL A 42 2.12 -4.83 0.56
CA VAL A 42 1.47 -3.52 0.36
C VAL A 42 -0.05 -3.65 0.46
N VAL A 43 -0.65 -4.66 -0.19
CA VAL A 43 -2.10 -4.90 -0.12
C VAL A 43 -2.53 -5.22 1.31
N GLU A 44 -1.76 -6.01 2.04
CA GLU A 44 -2.03 -6.35 3.43
C GLU A 44 -1.95 -5.13 4.35
N VAL A 45 -0.94 -4.28 4.19
CA VAL A 45 -0.81 -3.01 4.92
C VAL A 45 -2.01 -2.10 4.66
N VAL A 46 -2.39 -1.92 3.40
CA VAL A 46 -3.55 -1.10 3.02
C VAL A 46 -4.83 -1.65 3.65
N LYS A 47 -5.02 -2.97 3.61
CA LYS A 47 -6.16 -3.63 4.24
C LYS A 47 -6.15 -3.41 5.76
N GLN A 48 -5.01 -3.58 6.43
CA GLN A 48 -4.90 -3.37 7.87
C GLN A 48 -5.24 -1.93 8.27
N VAL A 49 -4.72 -0.93 7.54
CA VAL A 49 -5.03 0.48 7.78
C VAL A 49 -6.51 0.74 7.52
N THR A 50 -7.07 0.17 6.46
CA THR A 50 -8.51 0.29 6.14
C THR A 50 -9.38 -0.30 7.24
N ASP A 51 -9.05 -1.51 7.71
CA ASP A 51 -9.75 -2.19 8.80
C ASP A 51 -9.64 -1.40 10.11
N GLU A 52 -8.51 -0.76 10.38
CA GLU A 52 -8.33 0.13 11.55
C GLU A 52 -9.16 1.42 11.44
N LEU A 53 -9.23 2.01 10.25
CA LEU A 53 -10.04 3.19 9.96
C LEU A 53 -11.55 2.87 10.03
N MET A 54 -11.96 1.69 9.56
CA MET A 54 -13.35 1.20 9.59
C MET A 54 -13.75 0.64 10.96
N GLY A 55 -12.82 0.02 11.69
CA GLY A 55 -13.02 -0.61 13.00
C GLY A 55 -13.32 0.39 14.11
N TYR A 56 -13.00 1.68 13.91
CA TYR A 56 -13.46 2.78 14.76
C TYR A 56 -14.95 3.14 14.52
N LYS A 57 -15.79 2.14 14.29
CA LYS A 57 -17.26 2.23 14.20
C LYS A 57 -17.98 2.03 15.54
N GLY A 58 -17.26 1.80 16.65
CA GLY A 58 -17.86 1.37 17.93
C GLY A 58 -17.83 2.35 19.10
N GLY A 59 -17.46 3.62 18.91
CA GLY A 59 -17.44 4.62 19.99
C GLY A 59 -18.42 5.74 19.73
N PHE A 60 -19.56 5.75 20.44
CA PHE A 60 -20.41 6.93 20.59
C PHE A 60 -19.54 8.06 21.16
N GLN A 61 -19.06 8.98 20.32
CA GLN A 61 -18.53 10.25 20.80
C GLN A 61 -19.73 11.16 21.06
N PRO A 62 -19.96 11.62 22.31
CA PRO A 62 -21.03 12.56 22.58
C PRO A 62 -20.75 13.86 21.81
N ALA A 63 -21.73 14.29 21.02
CA ALA A 63 -21.66 15.53 20.26
C ALA A 63 -21.28 16.69 21.20
N ASN A 64 -20.24 17.44 20.84
CA ASN A 64 -19.79 18.60 21.60
C ASN A 64 -20.85 19.71 21.49
N PRO A 65 -21.58 20.07 22.56
CA PRO A 65 -22.80 20.89 22.46
C PRO A 65 -22.53 22.36 22.10
N ARG A 66 -21.26 22.79 22.04
CA ARG A 66 -20.89 24.19 21.79
C ARG A 66 -21.04 24.67 20.34
N ARG A 67 -21.33 23.78 19.39
CA ARG A 67 -21.60 24.15 17.98
C ARG A 67 -23.10 24.20 17.61
N SER A 68 -23.98 23.68 18.47
CA SER A 68 -25.40 23.42 18.17
C SER A 68 -26.30 24.66 18.00
N TRP A 69 -25.84 25.87 18.35
CA TRP A 69 -26.71 27.05 18.35
C TRP A 69 -26.75 27.81 17.02
N LEU A 70 -25.89 27.47 16.06
CA LEU A 70 -25.91 28.02 14.70
C LEU A 70 -26.73 27.17 13.71
N ASP A 71 -27.15 25.97 14.11
CA ASP A 71 -27.91 25.02 13.27
C ASP A 71 -29.43 25.31 13.25
N GLY A 72 -29.84 26.55 13.58
CA GLY A 72 -31.23 27.00 13.65
C GLY A 72 -31.90 27.28 12.29
N LEU A 73 -31.22 26.98 11.18
CA LEU A 73 -31.72 27.22 9.82
C LEU A 73 -31.67 25.93 8.99
N GLY A 74 -32.62 25.04 9.27
CA GLY A 74 -33.24 24.19 8.26
C GLY A 74 -32.36 23.20 7.48
N TRP A 75 -32.30 21.97 7.99
CA TRP A 75 -32.25 20.71 7.21
C TRP A 75 -30.92 20.33 6.55
N GLU A 76 -30.02 19.71 7.32
CA GLU A 76 -29.13 18.66 6.80
C GLU A 76 -29.13 17.43 7.71
N PRO A 77 -30.15 16.55 7.61
CA PRO A 77 -30.06 15.23 8.22
C PRO A 77 -29.28 14.32 7.25
N PHE A 78 -28.22 13.70 7.74
CA PHE A 78 -27.43 12.66 7.06
C PHE A 78 -26.48 13.13 5.95
N SER A 79 -25.43 13.88 6.32
CA SER A 79 -24.15 13.65 5.65
C SER A 79 -23.63 12.28 6.13
N PRO A 80 -23.40 11.29 5.24
CA PRO A 80 -22.76 10.05 5.67
C PRO A 80 -21.42 10.46 6.27
N GLN A 81 -21.20 10.15 7.56
CA GLN A 81 -19.92 10.43 8.19
C GLN A 81 -18.86 9.59 7.50
N SER A 82 -18.27 10.15 6.46
CA SER A 82 -17.20 9.53 5.71
C SER A 82 -15.99 9.43 6.63
N VAL A 83 -15.16 8.42 6.41
CA VAL A 83 -13.92 8.22 7.17
C VAL A 83 -13.01 9.47 7.09
N ALA A 84 -13.13 10.25 6.01
CA ALA A 84 -12.37 11.49 5.82
C ALA A 84 -12.76 12.58 6.81
N SER A 85 -14.02 12.65 7.25
CA SER A 85 -14.47 13.65 8.23
C SER A 85 -13.86 13.44 9.63
N ARG A 86 -13.41 12.21 9.94
CA ARG A 86 -12.94 11.82 11.28
C ARG A 86 -11.43 11.79 11.45
N TYR A 87 -10.66 11.66 10.38
CA TYR A 87 -9.20 11.58 10.43
C TYR A 87 -8.54 12.67 9.60
N SER A 88 -7.49 13.30 10.11
CA SER A 88 -6.68 14.24 9.33
C SER A 88 -5.80 13.49 8.33
N VAL A 89 -5.35 14.17 7.27
CA VAL A 89 -4.44 13.60 6.27
C VAL A 89 -3.15 13.11 6.96
N GLU A 90 -2.65 13.88 7.93
CA GLU A 90 -1.45 13.56 8.69
C GLU A 90 -1.61 12.32 9.59
N ASP A 91 -2.82 12.06 10.09
CA ASP A 91 -3.09 10.90 10.94
C ASP A 91 -3.18 9.61 10.11
N ILE A 92 -3.81 9.68 8.93
CA ILE A 92 -3.84 8.58 7.97
C ILE A 92 -2.41 8.24 7.52
N ASP A 93 -1.64 9.28 7.18
CA ASP A 93 -0.24 9.17 6.82
C ASP A 93 0.63 8.56 7.93
N ARG A 94 0.39 8.94 9.20
CA ARG A 94 1.06 8.32 10.35
C ARG A 94 0.72 6.83 10.48
N LYS A 95 -0.55 6.45 10.29
CA LYS A 95 -0.99 5.04 10.35
C LYS A 95 -0.34 4.20 9.25
N PHE A 96 -0.29 4.73 8.02
CA PHE A 96 0.42 4.09 6.91
C PHE A 96 1.91 3.92 7.24
N ARG A 97 2.62 4.97 7.69
CA ARG A 97 4.04 4.85 8.09
C ARG A 97 4.27 3.78 9.16
N LEU A 98 3.40 3.69 10.16
CA LEU A 98 3.52 2.68 11.22
C LEU A 98 3.27 1.27 10.69
N ALA A 99 2.27 1.09 9.83
CA ALA A 99 1.97 -0.21 9.23
C ALA A 99 3.07 -0.65 8.25
N PHE A 100 3.62 0.25 7.43
CA PHE A 100 4.74 -0.03 6.54
C PHE A 100 6.03 -0.40 7.29
N ARG A 101 6.33 0.30 8.40
CA ARG A 101 7.46 -0.08 9.29
C ARG A 101 7.27 -1.45 9.92
N LYS A 102 6.03 -1.82 10.26
CA LYS A 102 5.70 -3.13 10.85
C LYS A 102 5.85 -4.27 9.84
N SER A 103 5.57 -4.02 8.56
CA SER A 103 5.63 -5.01 7.48
C SER A 103 6.98 -5.10 6.77
N ASP A 104 8.06 -4.62 7.40
CA ASP A 104 9.44 -4.65 6.85
C ASP A 104 9.58 -3.96 5.48
N LEU A 105 8.79 -2.90 5.26
CA LEU A 105 8.84 -2.00 4.11
C LEU A 105 9.31 -0.59 4.54
N PRO A 106 10.49 -0.43 5.15
CA PRO A 106 10.85 0.78 5.89
C PRO A 106 11.05 2.04 5.05
N GLU A 107 11.21 1.93 3.72
CA GLU A 107 11.69 3.04 2.88
C GLU A 107 10.95 3.18 1.53
N ILE A 108 9.75 2.61 1.41
CA ILE A 108 8.94 2.84 0.21
C ILE A 108 8.27 4.22 0.26
N THR A 109 8.47 5.00 -0.80
CA THR A 109 7.71 6.23 -1.00
C THR A 109 6.31 5.83 -1.47
N TYR A 110 5.28 6.37 -0.82
CA TYR A 110 3.89 6.06 -1.15
C TYR A 110 3.05 7.34 -1.16
N GLU A 111 1.95 7.27 -1.91
CA GLU A 111 0.92 8.28 -1.98
C GLU A 111 -0.42 7.60 -1.71
N PHE A 112 -1.37 8.34 -1.13
CA PHE A 112 -2.69 7.79 -0.83
C PHE A 112 -3.80 8.80 -1.11
N GLY A 113 -4.95 8.26 -1.55
CA GLY A 113 -6.18 8.99 -1.76
C GLY A 113 -7.32 8.26 -1.06
N LEU A 114 -8.11 9.00 -0.27
CA LEU A 114 -9.33 8.50 0.32
C LEU A 114 -10.49 8.89 -0.58
N ALA A 115 -11.02 7.88 -1.26
CA ALA A 115 -12.17 7.97 -2.14
C ALA A 115 -13.45 7.63 -1.37
N SER A 116 -14.53 8.33 -1.68
CA SER A 116 -15.85 8.14 -1.09
C SER A 116 -16.90 8.22 -2.18
N PHE A 117 -18.07 7.66 -1.93
CA PHE A 117 -19.17 7.69 -2.88
C PHE A 117 -20.09 8.86 -2.54
N ASP A 118 -20.30 9.76 -3.50
CA ASP A 118 -21.34 10.78 -3.38
C ASP A 118 -22.73 10.11 -3.48
N ARG A 119 -23.79 10.85 -3.11
CA ARG A 119 -25.19 10.42 -3.15
C ARG A 119 -25.65 9.91 -4.52
N MET A 120 -24.95 10.30 -5.58
CA MET A 120 -25.20 9.86 -6.97
C MET A 120 -24.38 8.63 -7.38
N GLY A 121 -23.57 8.07 -6.48
CA GLY A 121 -22.73 6.88 -6.74
C GLY A 121 -21.42 7.18 -7.45
N TYR A 122 -21.10 8.44 -7.72
CA TYR A 122 -19.80 8.83 -8.27
C TYR A 122 -18.71 8.77 -7.21
N ASN A 123 -17.53 8.31 -7.63
CA ASN A 123 -16.35 8.28 -6.78
C ASN A 123 -15.75 9.69 -6.70
N VAL A 124 -15.70 10.24 -5.49
CA VAL A 124 -15.10 11.54 -5.20
C VAL A 124 -13.93 11.35 -4.24
N PHE A 125 -12.78 11.93 -4.57
CA PHE A 125 -11.65 11.97 -3.65
C PHE A 125 -11.91 13.02 -2.57
N GLU A 126 -12.11 12.57 -1.33
CA GLU A 126 -12.36 13.46 -0.20
C GLU A 126 -11.05 13.98 0.40
N LYS A 127 -9.98 13.17 0.39
CA LYS A 127 -8.65 13.54 0.90
C LYS A 127 -7.54 12.88 0.09
N VAL A 128 -6.46 13.62 -0.17
CA VAL A 128 -5.30 13.11 -0.92
C VAL A 128 -4.00 13.57 -0.26
N SER A 129 -2.95 12.75 -0.37
CA SER A 129 -1.60 13.14 0.06
C SER A 129 -1.02 14.23 -0.86
N PRO A 130 -0.10 15.10 -0.39
CA PRO A 130 0.42 16.22 -1.19
C PRO A 130 1.07 15.84 -2.53
N GLY A 131 1.59 14.62 -2.66
CA GLY A 131 2.18 14.09 -3.90
C GLY A 131 1.19 13.36 -4.81
N PHE A 132 -0.04 13.12 -4.36
CA PHE A 132 -1.00 12.25 -5.05
C PHE A 132 -1.27 12.77 -6.46
N LEU A 133 -0.68 12.09 -7.44
CA LEU A 133 -1.02 12.32 -8.83
C LEU A 133 -2.48 11.88 -9.00
N VAL A 134 -3.39 12.85 -9.14
CA VAL A 134 -4.74 12.56 -9.63
C VAL A 134 -4.53 11.96 -11.01
N ALA A 135 -4.65 10.63 -11.11
CA ALA A 135 -4.77 9.96 -12.38
C ALA A 135 -6.08 10.45 -12.99
N ASN A 136 -6.00 11.57 -13.72
CA ASN A 136 -7.03 11.95 -14.65
C ASN A 136 -7.11 10.81 -15.66
N GLU A 137 -8.23 10.11 -15.65
CA GLU A 137 -8.67 9.27 -16.77
C GLU A 137 -8.76 10.09 -18.06
#